data_AF-A0A2E3S4W7-F1
#
_entry.id   AF-A0A2E3S4W7-F1
#
_cell.length_a   1.000
_cell.length_b   1.000
_cell.length_c   1.000
_cell.angle_alpha   90.00
_cell.angle_beta   90.00
_cell.angle_gamma   90.00
#
_symmetry.space_group_name_H-M   'P 1'
#
loop_
_entity.id
_entity.type
_entity.pdbx_description
1 polymer ?
#
loop_
_entity_poly.entity_id
_entity_poly.type
_entity_poly.pdbx_seq_one_letter_code
_entity_poly.pdbx_strand_id
1 'polypeptide(L)' 'MVERFLEADDPVLEEVLQWTVQRDAADIQQLLEWLPNAANRRDQRALFERAQALMRELNAAMNELDQLS' A
#
# COMPACT_ATOMS: atom_id res chain seq x y z
N MET A 1 13.01 37.48 4.31
CA MET A 1 13.47 36.09 4.41
C MET A 1 12.22 35.25 4.35
N VAL A 2 11.87 34.71 3.19
CA VAL A 2 10.72 33.81 3.04
C VAL A 2 11.30 32.43 3.20
N GLU A 3 11.04 31.80 4.34
CA GLU A 3 11.29 30.37 4.53
C GLU A 3 10.50 29.66 3.44
N ARG A 4 11.20 29.16 2.43
CA ARG A 4 10.64 28.19 1.50
C ARG A 4 10.43 26.92 2.30
N PHE A 5 9.27 26.80 2.93
CA PHE A 5 8.61 25.51 3.05
C PHE A 5 8.51 25.01 1.61
N LEU A 6 9.44 24.17 1.20
CA LEU A 6 9.19 23.34 0.04
C LEU A 6 8.16 22.33 0.55
N GLU A 7 6.88 22.69 0.44
CA GLU A 7 5.82 21.70 0.26
C GLU A 7 6.36 20.70 -0.77
N ALA A 8 6.17 19.39 -0.53
CA ALA A 8 6.59 18.36 -1.47
C ALA A 8 6.25 18.77 -2.91
N ASP A 9 7.07 18.37 -3.89
CA ASP A 9 6.88 18.77 -5.29
C ASP A 9 5.44 18.51 -5.79
N ASP A 10 4.74 17.54 -5.18
CA ASP A 10 3.29 17.39 -5.22
C ASP A 10 2.75 16.89 -3.85
N PRO A 11 2.20 17.78 -2.99
CA PRO A 11 1.75 17.41 -1.65
C PRO A 11 0.47 16.54 -1.66
N VAL A 12 -0.34 16.65 -2.71
CA VAL A 12 -1.52 15.80 -2.88
C VAL A 12 -1.09 14.38 -3.22
N LEU A 13 -0.11 14.24 -4.12
CA LEU A 13 0.46 12.94 -4.44
C LEU A 13 1.07 12.28 -3.20
N GLU A 14 1.84 13.03 -2.41
CA GLU A 14 2.41 12.52 -1.15
C GLU A 14 1.32 11.99 -0.21
N GLU A 15 0.25 12.76 0.03
CA GLU A 15 -0.88 12.34 0.87
C GLU A 15 -1.56 11.06 0.34
N VAL A 16 -1.77 10.97 -0.98
CA VAL A 16 -2.35 9.78 -1.63
C VAL A 16 -1.45 8.56 -1.47
N LEU A 17 -0.14 8.71 -1.62
CA LEU A 17 0.81 7.61 -1.46
C LEU A 17 0.89 7.16 0.00
N GLN A 18 0.92 8.08 0.96
CA GLN A 18 0.86 7.76 2.39
C GLN A 18 -0.43 7.01 2.74
N TRP A 19 -1.57 7.46 2.23
CA TRP A 19 -2.85 6.76 2.40
C TRP A 19 -2.82 5.37 1.77
N THR A 20 -2.26 5.23 0.57
CA THR A 20 -2.14 3.95 -0.15
C THR A 20 -1.31 2.95 0.65
N VAL A 21 -0.17 3.38 1.20
CA VAL A 21 0.67 2.56 2.08
C VAL A 21 -0.10 2.06 3.29
N GLN A 22 -0.85 2.94 3.97
CA GLN A 22 -1.64 2.57 5.15
C GLN A 22 -2.77 1.59 4.80
N ARG A 23 -3.51 1.87 3.72
CA ARG A 23 -4.59 1.01 3.22
C ARG A 23 -4.07 -0.37 2.86
N ASP A 24 -3.02 -0.45 2.05
CA ASP A 24 -2.53 -1.72 1.54
C ASP A 24 -1.95 -2.59 2.64
N ALA A 25 -1.24 -1.99 3.60
CA ALA A 25 -0.76 -2.73 4.77
C ALA A 25 -1.91 -3.35 5.59
N ALA A 26 -2.98 -2.58 5.83
CA ALA A 26 -4.16 -3.06 6.55
C ALA A 26 -4.91 -4.16 5.76
N ASP A 27 -5.09 -3.97 4.46
CA ASP A 27 -5.78 -4.95 3.60
C ASP A 27 -4.97 -6.25 3.47
N ILE A 28 -3.64 -6.16 3.32
CA ILE A 28 -2.76 -7.34 3.30
C ILE A 28 -2.88 -8.11 4.61
N GLN A 29 -2.83 -7.43 5.76
CA GLN A 29 -3.01 -8.07 7.06
C GLN A 29 -4.36 -8.82 7.10
N GLN A 30 -5.44 -8.16 6.69
CA GLN A 30 -6.76 -8.77 6.72
C GLN A 30 -6.88 -10.00 5.80
N LEU A 31 -6.29 -9.95 4.60
CA LEU A 31 -6.28 -11.06 3.65
C LEU A 31 -5.52 -12.27 4.21
N LEU A 32 -4.38 -12.03 4.88
CA LEU A 32 -3.59 -13.09 5.49
C LEU A 32 -4.29 -13.70 6.71
N GLU A 33 -5.09 -12.93 7.45
CA GLU A 33 -5.97 -13.46 8.52
C GLU A 33 -7.10 -14.34 7.97
N TRP A 34 -7.65 -14.02 6.79
CA TRP A 34 -8.69 -14.83 6.14
C TRP A 34 -8.13 -16.08 5.46
N LEU A 35 -6.87 -16.07 5.02
CA LEU A 35 -6.24 -17.16 4.27
C LEU A 35 -6.35 -18.54 4.94
N PRO A 36 -6.05 -18.74 6.24
CA PRO A 36 -6.22 -20.05 6.89
C PRO A 36 -7.70 -20.45 7.06
N ASN A 37 -8.62 -19.49 7.00
CA ASN A 37 -10.05 -19.69 7.25
C ASN A 37 -10.88 -19.89 5.97
N ALA A 38 -10.27 -19.80 4.79
CA ALA A 38 -10.94 -19.94 3.51
C ALA A 38 -11.53 -21.34 3.30
N ALA A 39 -12.72 -21.41 2.68
CA ALA A 39 -13.51 -22.63 2.56
C ALA A 39 -12.86 -23.74 1.72
N ASN A 40 -11.99 -23.38 0.77
CA ASN A 40 -11.29 -24.33 -0.09
C ASN A 40 -9.97 -23.74 -0.63
N ARG A 41 -9.16 -24.59 -1.29
CA ARG A 41 -7.86 -24.21 -1.86
C ARG A 41 -7.93 -23.14 -2.96
N ARG A 42 -9.05 -23.07 -3.70
CA ARG A 42 -9.24 -22.04 -4.72
C ARG A 42 -9.41 -20.67 -4.06
N ASP A 43 -10.19 -20.59 -2.99
CA ASP A 43 -10.39 -19.36 -2.22
C ASP A 43 -9.08 -18.94 -1.53
N GLN A 44 -8.33 -19.89 -0.95
CA GLN A 44 -6.98 -19.63 -0.43
C GLN A 44 -6.05 -19.03 -1.48
N ARG A 45 -6.07 -19.57 -2.71
CA ARG A 45 -5.26 -19.07 -3.82
C ARG A 45 -5.68 -17.65 -4.21
N ALA A 46 -6.98 -17.37 -4.29
CA ALA A 46 -7.49 -16.04 -4.62
C ALA A 46 -7.09 -14.99 -3.57
N LEU A 47 -7.20 -15.31 -2.28
CA LEU A 47 -6.74 -14.44 -1.19
C LEU A 47 -5.23 -14.17 -1.28
N PHE A 48 -4.43 -15.22 -1.54
CA PHE A 48 -2.99 -15.10 -1.70
C PHE A 48 -2.60 -14.23 -2.91
N GLU A 49 -3.24 -14.45 -4.06
CA GLU A 49 -3.02 -13.64 -5.27
C GLU A 49 -3.38 -12.18 -5.05
N ARG A 50 -4.47 -11.90 -4.32
CA ARG A 50 -4.85 -10.54 -3.94
C ARG A 50 -3.82 -9.91 -3.01
N ALA A 51 -3.36 -10.63 -1.98
CA ALA A 51 -2.33 -10.14 -1.07
C ALA A 51 -1.02 -9.83 -1.83
N GLN A 52 -0.62 -10.68 -2.76
CA GLN A 52 0.55 -10.41 -3.62
C GLN A 52 0.39 -9.17 -4.50
N ALA A 53 -0.82 -8.91 -5.01
CA ALA A 53 -1.08 -7.70 -5.78
C ALA A 53 -0.93 -6.44 -4.94
N LEU A 54 -1.49 -6.43 -3.73
CA LEU A 54 -1.36 -5.32 -2.80
C LEU A 54 0.10 -5.14 -2.32
N MET A 55 0.85 -6.22 -2.11
CA MET A 55 2.28 -6.11 -1.77
C MET A 55 3.09 -5.41 -2.87
N ARG A 56 2.73 -5.60 -4.15
CA ARG A 56 3.36 -4.89 -5.27
C ARG A 56 2.98 -3.41 -5.29
N GLU A 57 1.71 -3.09 -5.03
CA GLU A 57 1.21 -1.71 -4.95
C GLU A 57 1.86 -0.96 -3.77
N LEU A 58 1.87 -1.57 -2.59
CA LEU A 58 2.58 -1.08 -1.41
C LEU A 58 4.06 -0.78 -1.70
N ASN A 59 4.77 -1.73 -2.32
CA ASN A 59 6.18 -1.52 -2.68
C ASN A 59 6.36 -0.40 -3.70
N ALA A 60 5.46 -0.27 -4.69
CA ALA A 60 5.50 0.82 -5.64
C ALA A 60 5.26 2.18 -4.96
N ALA A 61 4.25 2.26 -4.07
CA ALA A 61 3.93 3.49 -3.35
C ALA A 61 5.06 3.94 -2.42
N MET A 62 5.70 3.02 -1.70
CA MET A 62 6.88 3.33 -0.88
C MET A 62 8.05 3.84 -1.73
N ASN A 63 8.34 3.19 -2.86
CA ASN A 63 9.40 3.64 -3.77
C ASN A 63 9.12 5.01 -4.37
N GLU A 64 7.85 5.37 -4.58
CA GLU A 64 7.46 6.68 -5.09
C GLU A 64 7.56 7.76 -4.01
N LEU A 65 7.19 7.45 -2.76
CA LEU A 65 7.44 8.32 -1.61
C LEU A 65 8.94 8.62 -1.43
N ASP A 66 9.79 7.60 -1.53
CA ASP A 66 11.24 7.76 -1.45
C ASP A 66 11.82 8.65 -2.57
N GLN A 67 11.12 8.77 -3.71
CA GLN A 67 11.52 9.66 -4.80
C GLN A 67 11.03 11.11 -4.60
N LEU A 68 10.02 11.32 -3.75
CA LEU A 68 9.47 12.65 -3.41
C LEU A 68 10.18 13.31 -2.21
N SER A 69 10.89 12.52 -1.39
CA SER A 69 11.64 12.97 -0.19
C SER A 69 13.08 13.40 -0.49
#